data_AF-A0AA89NTH1-F1
#
_entry.id   AF-A0AA89NTH1-F1
#
_cell.length_a   1.000
_cell.length_b   1.000
_cell.length_c   1.000
_cell.angle_alpha   90.00
_cell.angle_beta   90.00
_cell.angle_gamma   90.00
#
_symmetry.space_group_name_H-M   'P 1'
#
loop_
_entity.id
_entity.type
_entity.pdbx_description
1 polymer ?
#
loop_
_entity_poly.entity_id
_entity_poly.type
_entity_poly.pdbx_seq_one_letter_code
_entity_poly.pdbx_strand_id
1 'polypeptide(L)'
;MVVVAKTLGLMNIWNTYFWVTFFVTFVVTAITVRLWPLSKMSDDYYDGKGDPEEKVTGNYLKEAWSEAMKAVQHSKGLWTNVWENFRDGFIMTMSILPSIMSVGLIGLLLAEYTPLFDWLGYLFYPFTLLLQIPEPLLAAKASAIEIAEMFLPALLVTEAPLVTKFIIAVVSISAILFFSAVIPCILATEIPISIPKLLVIWAERTILTLIIATPIAYLLL
;
A
#
# COMPACT_ATOMS: atom_id res chain seq x y z
N MET A 1 -1.12 -10.90 -1.85
CA MET A 1 -2.10 -11.59 -0.98
C MET A 1 -2.03 -13.13 -1.08
N VAL A 2 -2.29 -13.76 -2.24
CA VAL A 2 -2.24 -15.24 -2.38
C VAL A 2 -0.89 -15.83 -1.96
N VAL A 3 0.21 -15.25 -2.43
CA VAL A 3 1.57 -15.72 -2.10
C VAL A 3 1.82 -15.64 -0.59
N VAL A 4 1.47 -14.52 0.04
CA VAL A 4 1.56 -14.32 1.51
C VAL A 4 0.74 -15.38 2.26
N ALA A 5 -0.52 -15.60 1.87
CA ALA A 5 -1.38 -16.60 2.49
C ALA A 5 -0.81 -18.02 2.36
N LYS A 6 -0.25 -18.36 1.19
CA LYS A 6 0.38 -19.66 0.97
C LYS A 6 1.64 -19.82 1.83
N THR A 7 2.51 -18.81 1.89
CA THR A 7 3.73 -18.81 2.69
C THR A 7 3.43 -18.99 4.18
N LEU A 8 2.38 -18.35 4.68
CA LEU A 8 2.00 -18.41 6.10
C LEU A 8 1.06 -19.57 6.45
N GLY A 9 0.67 -20.39 5.46
CA GLY A 9 -0.26 -21.50 5.67
C GLY A 9 -1.70 -21.07 5.96
N LEU A 10 -2.09 -19.85 5.58
CA LEU A 10 -3.44 -19.28 5.79
C LEU A 10 -4.43 -19.66 4.68
N MET A 11 -4.05 -20.53 3.74
CA MET A 11 -4.89 -20.93 2.61
C MET A 11 -6.18 -21.65 3.05
N ASN A 12 -6.15 -22.37 4.17
CA ASN A 12 -7.32 -23.00 4.78
C ASN A 12 -8.37 -21.97 5.24
N ILE A 13 -7.94 -20.77 5.62
CA ILE A 13 -8.78 -19.66 6.06
C ILE A 13 -8.77 -18.48 5.06
N TRP A 14 -8.52 -18.77 3.78
CA TRP A 14 -8.33 -17.76 2.73
C TRP A 14 -9.43 -16.70 2.70
N ASN A 15 -10.70 -17.12 2.76
CA ASN A 15 -11.83 -16.17 2.72
C ASN A 15 -11.82 -15.22 3.91
N THR A 16 -11.55 -15.73 5.11
CA THR A 16 -11.42 -14.91 6.33
C THR A 16 -10.27 -13.93 6.18
N TYR A 17 -9.09 -14.41 5.77
CA TYR A 17 -7.92 -13.56 5.54
C TYR A 17 -8.21 -12.47 4.49
N PHE A 18 -8.81 -12.81 3.36
CA PHE A 18 -9.14 -11.88 2.30
C PHE A 18 -10.08 -10.77 2.78
N TRP A 19 -11.24 -11.14 3.35
CA TRP A 19 -12.26 -10.17 3.76
C TRP A 19 -11.82 -9.30 4.93
N VAL A 20 -11.10 -9.87 5.89
CA VAL A 20 -10.51 -9.09 6.99
C VAL A 20 -9.47 -8.13 6.46
N THR A 21 -8.54 -8.58 5.61
CA THR A 21 -7.52 -7.71 5.03
C THR A 21 -8.15 -6.58 4.21
N PHE A 22 -9.15 -6.89 3.40
CA PHE A 22 -9.92 -5.92 2.64
C PHE A 22 -10.55 -4.88 3.56
N PHE A 23 -11.34 -5.32 4.55
CA PHE A 23 -11.98 -4.43 5.52
C PHE A 23 -10.98 -3.53 6.25
N VAL A 24 -9.92 -4.13 6.81
CA VAL A 24 -8.87 -3.40 7.53
C VAL A 24 -8.20 -2.36 6.62
N THR A 25 -7.86 -2.73 5.39
CA THR A 25 -7.22 -1.81 4.43
C THR A 25 -8.10 -0.60 4.13
N PHE A 26 -9.41 -0.80 3.96
CA PHE A 26 -10.37 0.29 3.72
C PHE A 26 -10.50 1.20 4.93
N VAL A 27 -10.65 0.63 6.13
CA VAL A 27 -10.76 1.41 7.38
C VAL A 27 -9.48 2.20 7.64
N VAL A 28 -8.31 1.56 7.53
CA VAL A 28 -7.00 2.23 7.68
C VAL A 28 -6.88 3.37 6.68
N THR A 29 -7.26 3.16 5.42
CA THR A 29 -7.21 4.22 4.40
C THR A 29 -8.15 5.37 4.74
N ALA A 30 -9.39 5.09 5.16
CA ALA A 30 -10.36 6.11 5.55
C ALA A 30 -9.91 6.96 6.75
N ILE A 31 -9.14 6.37 7.68
CA ILE A 31 -8.56 7.09 8.82
C ILE A 31 -7.33 7.89 8.38
N THR A 32 -6.42 7.27 7.61
CA THR A 32 -5.13 7.87 7.23
C THR A 32 -5.28 9.13 6.40
N VAL A 33 -6.30 9.22 5.52
CA VAL A 33 -6.57 10.46 4.76
C VAL A 33 -6.89 11.66 5.65
N ARG A 34 -7.34 11.43 6.89
CA ARG A 34 -7.64 12.47 7.89
C ARG A 34 -6.46 12.78 8.81
N LEU A 35 -5.37 12.01 8.73
CA LEU A 35 -4.16 12.23 9.50
C LEU A 35 -3.18 13.14 8.74
N TRP A 36 -2.23 13.69 9.47
CA TRP A 36 -1.13 14.43 8.84
C TRP A 36 -0.18 13.41 8.21
N PRO A 37 0.38 13.63 7.01
CA PRO A 37 0.43 14.87 6.23
C PRO A 37 -0.70 15.07 5.24
N LEU A 38 -1.52 14.05 4.96
CA LEU A 38 -2.55 14.10 3.91
C LEU A 38 -3.62 15.15 4.19
N SER A 39 -4.07 15.26 5.44
CA SER A 39 -5.06 16.26 5.89
C SER A 39 -4.62 17.72 5.76
N LYS A 40 -3.34 18.00 5.51
CA LYS A 40 -2.79 19.35 5.34
C LYS A 40 -2.35 19.64 3.90
N MET A 41 -2.65 18.75 2.95
CA MET A 41 -2.41 19.04 1.54
C MET A 41 -3.43 20.06 1.05
N SER A 42 -3.02 20.94 0.13
CA SER A 42 -3.93 21.98 -0.39
C SER A 42 -5.03 21.33 -1.23
N ASP A 43 -6.24 21.86 -1.12
CA ASP A 43 -7.36 21.55 -2.00
C ASP A 43 -7.29 22.35 -3.32
N ASP A 44 -6.28 23.22 -3.48
CA ASP A 44 -6.05 23.96 -4.72
C ASP A 44 -5.57 23.06 -5.85
N TYR A 45 -5.89 23.47 -7.08
CA TYR A 45 -5.42 22.82 -8.30
C TYR A 45 -3.89 22.81 -8.36
N TYR A 46 -3.31 21.69 -8.79
CA TYR A 46 -1.86 21.49 -8.87
C TYR A 46 -1.16 22.56 -9.71
N ASP A 47 -1.77 23.00 -10.81
CA ASP A 47 -1.25 24.03 -11.72
C ASP A 47 -1.79 25.44 -11.42
N GLY A 48 -2.59 25.59 -10.35
CA GLY A 48 -3.28 26.83 -9.99
C GLY A 48 -4.35 27.28 -10.99
N LYS A 49 -4.63 26.49 -12.05
CA LYS A 49 -5.69 26.75 -13.02
C LYS A 49 -6.83 25.79 -12.72
N GLY A 50 -7.92 26.34 -12.20
CA GLY A 50 -9.11 25.53 -11.98
C GLY A 50 -9.71 25.07 -13.30
N ASP A 51 -10.00 23.77 -13.38
CA ASP A 51 -10.97 23.21 -14.31
C ASP A 51 -12.23 22.87 -13.49
N PRO A 52 -13.13 23.85 -13.25
CA PRO A 52 -14.32 23.61 -12.45
C PRO A 52 -15.26 22.67 -13.20
N GLU A 53 -15.80 21.67 -12.49
CA GLU A 53 -16.79 20.76 -13.08
C GLU A 53 -17.94 21.55 -13.72
N GLU A 54 -18.19 21.31 -15.01
CA GLU A 54 -19.34 21.89 -15.70
C GLU A 54 -20.63 21.42 -15.02
N LYS A 55 -21.39 22.36 -14.46
CA LYS A 55 -22.65 22.05 -13.80
C LYS A 55 -23.67 21.59 -14.83
N VAL A 56 -23.94 20.28 -14.86
CA VAL A 56 -25.00 19.69 -15.68
C VAL A 56 -26.36 20.17 -15.16
N THR A 57 -27.03 21.04 -15.92
CA THR A 57 -28.34 21.61 -15.57
C THR A 57 -29.53 20.84 -16.16
N GLY A 58 -29.26 19.74 -16.89
CA GLY A 58 -30.26 18.94 -17.60
C GLY A 58 -30.23 17.44 -17.26
N ASN A 59 -30.55 16.59 -18.23
CA ASN A 59 -30.54 15.14 -18.06
C ASN A 59 -29.11 14.58 -18.10
N TYR A 60 -28.60 14.14 -16.94
CA TYR A 60 -27.27 13.54 -16.77
C TYR A 60 -26.94 12.43 -17.77
N LEU A 61 -27.90 11.57 -18.14
CA LEU A 61 -27.64 10.48 -19.09
C LEU A 61 -27.40 11.01 -20.51
N LYS A 62 -28.10 12.07 -20.90
CA LYS A 62 -27.95 12.67 -22.21
C LYS A 62 -26.63 13.43 -22.31
N GLU A 63 -26.25 14.14 -21.24
CA GLU A 63 -24.98 14.86 -21.18
C GLU A 63 -23.79 13.88 -21.17
N ALA A 64 -23.85 12.84 -20.34
CA ALA A 64 -22.83 11.78 -20.33
C ALA A 64 -22.67 11.11 -21.69
N TRP A 65 -23.77 10.88 -22.42
CA TRP A 65 -23.72 10.32 -23.78
C TRP A 65 -23.10 11.30 -24.79
N SER A 66 -23.44 12.58 -24.69
CA SER A 66 -22.86 13.65 -25.52
C SER A 66 -21.34 13.75 -25.30
N GLU A 67 -20.90 13.81 -24.06
CA GLU A 67 -19.47 13.86 -23.70
C GLU A 67 -18.73 12.59 -24.11
N ALA A 68 -19.33 11.41 -23.92
CA ALA A 68 -18.75 10.15 -24.40
C ALA A 68 -18.58 10.17 -25.94
N MET A 69 -19.56 10.66 -26.69
CA MET A 69 -19.47 10.76 -28.15
C MET A 69 -18.40 11.77 -28.59
N LYS A 70 -18.26 12.92 -27.91
CA LYS A 70 -17.16 13.87 -28.15
C LYS A 70 -15.80 13.22 -27.89
N ALA A 71 -15.65 12.53 -26.76
CA ALA A 71 -14.43 11.80 -26.42
C ALA A 71 -14.06 10.74 -27.48
N VAL A 72 -15.06 10.00 -27.99
CA VAL A 72 -14.87 9.02 -29.08
C VAL A 72 -14.47 9.69 -30.39
N GLN A 73 -15.08 10.82 -30.76
CA GLN A 73 -14.72 11.57 -31.98
C GLN A 73 -13.28 12.10 -31.94
N HIS A 74 -12.79 12.48 -30.76
CA HIS A 74 -11.41 12.93 -30.55
C HIS A 74 -10.42 11.78 -30.25
N SER A 75 -10.90 10.54 -30.12
CA SER A 75 -10.04 9.39 -29.82
C SER A 75 -9.19 8.99 -31.03
N LYS A 76 -7.94 8.58 -30.79
CA LYS A 76 -7.09 8.00 -31.84
C LYS A 76 -7.63 6.64 -32.27
N GLY A 77 -7.25 6.18 -33.46
CA GLY A 77 -7.61 4.85 -33.95
C GLY A 77 -7.13 3.74 -32.98
N LEU A 78 -7.90 2.65 -32.88
CA LEU A 78 -7.67 1.56 -31.92
C LEU A 78 -6.22 1.05 -31.95
N TRP A 79 -5.67 0.80 -33.15
CA TRP A 79 -4.32 0.31 -33.32
C TRP A 79 -3.25 1.30 -32.85
N THR A 80 -3.44 2.59 -33.16
CA THR A 80 -2.54 3.65 -32.70
C THR A 80 -2.56 3.76 -31.18
N ASN A 81 -3.77 3.75 -30.58
CA ASN A 81 -3.93 3.80 -29.14
C ASN A 81 -3.28 2.60 -28.45
N VAL A 82 -3.52 1.37 -28.92
CA VAL A 82 -2.92 0.16 -28.33
C VAL A 82 -1.40 0.20 -28.43
N TRP A 83 -0.85 0.59 -29.58
CA TRP A 83 0.59 0.65 -29.79
C TRP A 83 1.27 1.72 -28.92
N GLU A 84 0.68 2.92 -28.84
CA GLU A 84 1.16 3.99 -27.97
C GLU A 84 1.15 3.57 -26.49
N ASN A 85 0.02 3.06 -25.99
CA ASN A 85 -0.09 2.60 -24.60
C ASN A 85 0.87 1.44 -24.29
N PHE A 86 1.06 0.51 -25.23
CA PHE A 86 2.02 -0.58 -25.06
C PHE A 86 3.46 -0.05 -24.99
N ARG A 87 3.83 0.86 -25.90
CA ARG A 87 5.15 1.49 -25.93
C ARG A 87 5.40 2.28 -24.63
N ASP A 88 4.45 3.09 -24.22
CA ASP A 88 4.55 3.91 -23.02
C ASP A 88 4.64 3.04 -21.76
N GLY A 89 3.81 1.99 -21.67
CA GLY A 89 3.88 1.00 -20.60
C GLY A 89 5.23 0.27 -20.56
N PHE A 90 5.79 -0.08 -21.72
CA PHE A 90 7.11 -0.71 -21.81
C PHE A 90 8.23 0.24 -21.36
N ILE A 91 8.21 1.51 -21.79
CA ILE A 91 9.18 2.53 -21.39
C ILE A 91 9.11 2.76 -19.87
N MET A 92 7.89 2.91 -19.33
CA MET A 92 7.67 3.08 -17.89
C MET A 92 8.18 1.86 -17.11
N THR A 93 7.89 0.64 -17.56
CA THR A 93 8.36 -0.59 -16.92
C THR A 93 9.88 -0.68 -16.90
N MET A 94 10.53 -0.39 -18.03
CA MET A 94 12.00 -0.40 -18.12
C MET A 94 12.66 0.70 -17.27
N SER A 95 11.95 1.80 -17.02
CA SER A 95 12.42 2.87 -16.15
C SER A 95 12.33 2.51 -14.66
N ILE A 96 11.26 1.83 -14.24
CA ILE A 96 10.98 1.54 -12.82
C ILE A 96 11.63 0.23 -12.36
N LEU A 97 11.73 -0.78 -13.23
CA LEU A 97 12.21 -2.13 -12.86
C LEU A 97 13.59 -2.16 -12.20
N PRO A 98 14.64 -1.45 -12.70
CA PRO A 98 15.95 -1.46 -12.05
C PRO A 98 15.90 -0.84 -10.65
N SER A 99 15.12 0.22 -10.47
CA SER A 99 14.95 0.88 -9.17
C SER A 99 14.32 -0.07 -8.15
N ILE A 100 13.24 -0.75 -8.53
CA ILE A 100 12.57 -1.77 -7.71
C ILE A 100 13.54 -2.87 -7.27
N MET A 101 14.29 -3.43 -8.22
CA MET A 101 15.22 -4.54 -7.93
C MET A 101 16.37 -4.10 -7.03
N SER A 102 16.98 -2.94 -7.29
CA SER A 102 18.09 -2.43 -6.48
C SER A 102 17.63 -2.15 -5.05
N VAL A 103 16.49 -1.48 -4.88
CA VAL A 103 15.98 -1.10 -3.57
C VAL A 103 15.49 -2.32 -2.78
N GLY A 104 14.82 -3.26 -3.43
CA GLY A 104 14.44 -4.54 -2.83
C GLY A 104 15.64 -5.37 -2.39
N LEU A 105 16.70 -5.47 -3.21
CA LEU A 105 17.93 -6.17 -2.85
C LEU A 105 18.63 -5.51 -1.66
N ILE A 106 18.79 -4.18 -1.66
CA ILE A 106 19.39 -3.44 -0.54
C ILE A 106 18.56 -3.66 0.73
N GLY A 107 17.23 -3.56 0.63
CA GLY A 107 16.32 -3.82 1.73
C GLY A 107 16.51 -5.21 2.34
N LEU A 108 16.63 -6.25 1.50
CA LEU A 108 16.88 -7.63 1.94
C LEU A 108 18.27 -7.79 2.58
N LEU A 109 19.32 -7.19 2.01
CA LEU A 109 20.66 -7.25 2.60
C LEU A 109 20.71 -6.56 3.97
N LEU A 110 20.05 -5.42 4.11
CA LEU A 110 19.93 -4.72 5.39
C LEU A 110 19.10 -5.53 6.40
N ALA A 111 18.06 -6.22 5.93
CA ALA A 111 17.22 -7.12 6.71
C ALA A 111 17.99 -8.32 7.29
N GLU A 112 18.81 -8.96 6.46
CA GLU A 112 19.48 -10.21 6.80
C GLU A 112 20.78 -9.98 7.58
N TYR A 113 21.58 -8.99 7.17
CA TYR A 113 22.96 -8.84 7.65
C TYR A 113 23.16 -7.68 8.63
N THR A 114 22.15 -6.87 8.94
CA THR A 114 22.30 -5.71 9.83
C THR A 114 21.16 -5.61 10.86
N PRO A 115 21.40 -4.99 12.03
CA PRO A 115 20.37 -4.80 13.05
C PRO A 115 19.42 -3.63 12.73
N LEU A 116 19.44 -3.08 11.51
CA LEU A 116 18.66 -1.89 11.14
C LEU A 116 17.16 -2.08 11.41
N PHE A 117 16.61 -3.24 11.01
CA PHE A 117 15.19 -3.54 11.19
C PHE A 117 14.84 -3.97 12.62
N ASP A 118 15.83 -4.40 13.41
CA ASP A 118 15.64 -4.57 14.86
C ASP A 118 15.44 -3.22 15.54
N TRP A 119 16.24 -2.21 15.15
CA TRP A 119 16.09 -0.85 15.66
C TRP A 119 14.79 -0.19 15.20
N LEU A 120 14.44 -0.31 13.91
CA LEU A 120 13.16 0.17 13.40
C LEU A 120 11.98 -0.58 14.03
N GLY A 121 12.15 -1.87 14.36
CA GLY A 121 11.14 -2.65 15.08
C GLY A 121 10.71 -2.02 16.41
N TYR A 122 11.61 -1.31 17.11
CA TYR A 122 11.23 -0.62 18.34
C TYR A 122 10.19 0.49 18.14
N LEU A 123 10.00 1.00 16.92
CA LEU A 123 8.90 1.92 16.61
C LEU A 123 7.54 1.26 16.81
N PHE A 124 7.42 -0.02 16.43
CA PHE A 124 6.16 -0.77 16.50
C PHE A 124 6.02 -1.61 17.77
N TYR A 125 7.13 -1.89 18.47
CA TYR A 125 7.16 -2.73 19.66
C TYR A 125 6.19 -2.30 20.77
N PRO A 126 6.03 -1.01 21.12
CA PRO A 126 5.04 -0.59 22.12
C PRO A 126 3.61 -1.01 21.75
N PHE A 127 3.27 -0.97 20.46
CA PHE A 127 1.95 -1.36 19.97
C PHE A 127 1.77 -2.87 19.98
N THR A 128 2.75 -3.63 19.48
CA THR A 128 2.65 -5.10 19.46
C THR A 128 2.61 -5.68 20.88
N LEU A 129 3.35 -5.07 21.82
CA LEU A 129 3.31 -5.43 23.24
C LEU A 129 1.98 -5.07 23.90
N LEU A 130 1.47 -3.84 23.67
CA LEU A 130 0.19 -3.39 24.23
C LEU A 130 -0.98 -4.24 23.73
N LEU A 131 -0.93 -4.63 22.45
CA LEU A 131 -1.93 -5.50 21.81
C LEU A 131 -1.74 -6.98 22.15
N GLN A 132 -0.73 -7.32 22.97
CA GLN A 132 -0.42 -8.67 23.47
C GLN A 132 -0.13 -9.71 22.37
N ILE A 133 0.31 -9.26 21.19
CA ILE A 133 0.59 -10.14 20.05
C ILE A 133 1.62 -11.21 20.47
N PRO A 134 1.40 -12.50 20.17
CA PRO A 134 2.40 -13.52 20.46
C PRO A 134 3.71 -13.21 19.74
N GLU A 135 4.83 -13.30 20.45
CA GLU A 135 6.15 -12.90 19.94
C GLU A 135 6.18 -11.41 19.49
N PRO A 136 5.91 -10.46 20.41
CA PRO A 136 5.66 -9.06 20.06
C PRO A 136 6.89 -8.38 19.41
N LEU A 137 8.10 -8.77 19.79
CA LEU A 137 9.33 -8.25 19.19
C LEU A 137 9.50 -8.74 17.73
N LEU A 138 9.19 -10.00 17.46
CA LEU A 138 9.21 -10.55 16.10
C LEU A 138 8.15 -9.86 15.23
N ALA A 139 6.93 -9.71 15.74
CA ALA A 139 5.85 -9.00 15.06
C ALA A 139 6.23 -7.54 14.76
N ALA A 140 6.90 -6.87 15.70
CA ALA A 140 7.34 -5.49 15.54
C ALA A 140 8.44 -5.35 14.48
N LYS A 141 9.44 -6.25 14.49
CA LYS A 141 10.47 -6.34 13.46
C LYS A 141 9.85 -6.61 12.08
N ALA A 142 8.92 -7.56 11.99
CA ALA A 142 8.22 -7.88 10.75
C ALA A 142 7.40 -6.69 10.24
N SER A 143 6.73 -5.95 11.13
CA SER A 143 6.01 -4.73 10.76
C SER A 143 6.95 -3.64 10.24
N ALA A 144 8.17 -3.53 10.78
CA ALA A 144 9.16 -2.59 10.28
C ALA A 144 9.74 -2.97 8.92
N ILE A 145 9.94 -4.27 8.65
CA ILE A 145 10.60 -4.72 7.41
C ILE A 145 9.76 -4.54 6.16
N GLU A 146 8.45 -4.41 6.34
CA GLU A 146 7.47 -4.18 5.30
C GLU A 146 7.79 -2.96 4.42
N ILE A 147 8.39 -1.90 4.99
CA ILE A 147 8.79 -0.70 4.24
C ILE A 147 9.79 -1.02 3.12
N ALA A 148 10.59 -2.06 3.28
CA ALA A 148 11.50 -2.51 2.23
C ALA A 148 10.73 -3.25 1.13
N GLU A 149 9.89 -4.21 1.52
CA GLU A 149 9.14 -5.07 0.63
C GLU A 149 7.97 -5.74 1.37
N MET A 150 6.79 -5.75 0.76
CA MET A 150 5.55 -6.28 1.36
C MET A 150 5.60 -7.78 1.67
N PHE A 151 6.45 -8.55 1.00
CA PHE A 151 6.55 -10.00 1.18
C PHE A 151 7.49 -10.43 2.33
N LEU A 152 8.49 -9.62 2.69
CA LEU A 152 9.48 -9.96 3.73
C LEU A 152 8.88 -10.21 5.12
N PRO A 153 7.88 -9.45 5.60
CA PRO A 153 7.27 -9.71 6.90
C PRO A 153 6.73 -11.14 7.01
N ALA A 154 6.12 -11.64 5.94
CA ALA A 154 5.55 -12.98 5.89
C ALA A 154 6.62 -14.08 5.97
N LEU A 155 7.83 -13.85 5.43
CA LEU A 155 8.93 -14.81 5.54
C LEU A 155 9.47 -14.90 6.96
N LEU A 156 9.53 -13.77 7.68
CA LEU A 156 10.06 -13.72 9.05
C LEU A 156 9.18 -14.41 10.08
N VAL A 157 7.87 -14.48 9.85
CA VAL A 157 6.92 -15.03 10.84
C VAL A 157 6.39 -16.41 10.44
N THR A 158 7.07 -17.10 9.52
CA THR A 158 6.67 -18.44 9.05
C THR A 158 6.60 -19.49 10.18
N GLU A 159 7.34 -19.32 11.27
CA GLU A 159 7.34 -20.21 12.43
C GLU A 159 6.54 -19.66 13.64
N ALA A 160 6.02 -18.44 13.54
CA ALA A 160 5.30 -17.78 14.63
C ALA A 160 3.92 -18.41 14.89
N PRO A 161 3.23 -18.09 16.00
CA PRO A 161 1.85 -18.52 16.24
C PRO A 161 0.87 -18.03 15.15
N LEU A 162 -0.23 -18.77 14.96
CA LEU A 162 -1.23 -18.48 13.91
C LEU A 162 -1.76 -17.04 13.96
N VAL A 163 -2.01 -16.53 15.17
CA VAL A 163 -2.46 -15.14 15.39
C VAL A 163 -1.43 -14.14 14.86
N THR A 164 -0.15 -14.33 15.18
CA THR A 164 0.95 -13.47 14.71
C THR A 164 1.10 -13.54 13.20
N LYS A 165 1.06 -14.75 12.62
CA LYS A 165 1.05 -14.94 11.16
C LYS A 165 -0.07 -14.16 10.51
N PHE A 166 -1.29 -14.29 11.03
CA PHE A 166 -2.46 -13.63 10.48
C PHE A 166 -2.35 -12.10 10.54
N ILE A 167 -1.97 -11.54 11.70
CA ILE A 167 -1.83 -10.09 11.87
C ILE A 167 -0.77 -9.54 10.92
N ILE A 168 0.40 -10.17 10.84
CA ILE A 168 1.48 -9.74 9.95
C ILE A 168 1.10 -9.93 8.48
N ALA A 169 0.34 -10.98 8.13
CA ALA A 169 -0.20 -11.13 6.78
C ALA A 169 -1.12 -9.98 6.37
N VAL A 170 -1.89 -9.42 7.32
CA VAL A 170 -2.75 -8.26 7.09
C VAL A 170 -1.90 -7.00 6.98
N VAL A 171 -0.90 -6.81 7.87
CA VAL A 171 0.07 -5.69 7.82
C VAL A 171 0.77 -5.62 6.47
N SER A 172 1.30 -6.75 5.98
CA SER A 172 1.94 -6.87 4.67
C SER A 172 1.12 -6.32 3.50
N ILE A 173 -0.21 -6.32 3.60
CA ILE A 173 -1.08 -5.86 2.51
C ILE A 173 -1.64 -4.46 2.78
N SER A 174 -2.06 -4.19 4.02
CA SER A 174 -2.78 -2.97 4.38
C SER A 174 -1.90 -1.72 4.42
N ALA A 175 -0.61 -1.84 4.67
CA ALA A 175 0.26 -0.67 4.77
C ALA A 175 0.57 -0.04 3.39
N ILE A 176 0.52 -0.81 2.29
CA ILE A 176 0.57 -0.37 0.88
C ILE A 176 1.89 0.33 0.45
N LEU A 177 2.60 1.00 1.34
CA LEU A 177 3.76 1.83 1.05
C LEU A 177 5.06 1.10 1.33
N PHE A 178 5.78 0.75 0.26
CA PHE A 178 7.08 0.11 0.34
C PHE A 178 8.00 0.57 -0.79
N PHE A 179 9.30 0.51 -0.52
CA PHE A 179 10.36 1.07 -1.33
C PHE A 179 10.66 0.24 -2.59
N SER A 180 10.29 -1.04 -2.63
CA SER A 180 10.43 -1.89 -3.81
C SER A 180 9.31 -1.72 -4.85
N ALA A 181 8.29 -0.87 -4.67
CA ALA A 181 7.38 -0.53 -5.78
C ALA A 181 6.68 0.82 -5.62
N VAL A 182 5.81 0.94 -4.61
CA VAL A 182 4.83 2.05 -4.56
C VAL A 182 5.51 3.40 -4.35
N ILE A 183 6.52 3.47 -3.49
CA ILE A 183 7.23 4.73 -3.22
C ILE A 183 7.94 5.27 -4.49
N PRO A 184 8.78 4.49 -5.19
CA PRO A 184 9.36 4.92 -6.47
C PRO A 184 8.32 5.36 -7.50
N CYS A 185 7.19 4.65 -7.61
CA CYS A 185 6.12 5.02 -8.53
C CYS A 185 5.54 6.40 -8.19
N ILE A 186 5.29 6.70 -6.91
CA ILE A 186 4.83 8.03 -6.48
C ILE A 186 5.88 9.10 -6.80
N LEU A 187 7.15 8.83 -6.51
CA LEU A 187 8.25 9.78 -6.76
C LEU A 187 8.51 10.03 -8.26
N ALA A 188 8.10 9.12 -9.13
CA ALA A 188 8.16 9.28 -10.58
C ALA A 188 7.03 10.15 -11.15
N THR A 189 6.03 10.51 -10.33
CA THR A 189 4.91 11.38 -10.72
C THR A 189 5.10 12.81 -10.23
N GLU A 190 4.25 13.71 -10.71
CA GLU A 190 4.21 15.13 -10.32
C GLU A 190 3.56 15.38 -8.93
N ILE A 191 3.16 14.32 -8.23
CA ILE A 191 2.48 14.41 -6.92
C ILE A 191 3.45 15.00 -5.87
N PRO A 192 3.11 16.14 -5.21
CA PRO A 192 4.04 16.87 -4.34
C PRO A 192 4.13 16.27 -2.91
N ILE A 193 4.49 15.00 -2.81
CA ILE A 193 4.71 14.31 -1.52
C ILE A 193 6.18 13.93 -1.37
N SER A 194 6.83 14.43 -0.32
CA SER A 194 8.23 14.13 -0.02
C SER A 194 8.40 12.78 0.68
N ILE A 195 9.60 12.18 0.57
CA ILE A 195 9.93 10.89 1.22
C ILE A 195 9.63 10.87 2.73
N PRO A 196 9.97 11.91 3.54
CA PRO A 196 9.65 11.90 4.96
C PRO A 196 8.14 11.84 5.23
N LYS A 197 7.32 12.48 4.38
CA LYS A 197 5.86 12.40 4.47
C LYS A 197 5.36 10.98 4.18
N LEU A 198 5.92 10.31 3.17
CA LEU A 198 5.60 8.92 2.86
C LEU A 198 5.96 7.97 4.01
N LEU A 199 7.11 8.19 4.68
CA LEU A 199 7.51 7.39 5.84
C LEU A 199 6.56 7.57 7.03
N VAL A 200 6.03 8.78 7.25
CA VAL A 200 5.02 9.00 8.29
C VAL A 200 3.71 8.31 7.94
N ILE A 201 3.23 8.44 6.69
CA ILE A 201 2.02 7.74 6.24
C ILE A 201 2.18 6.23 6.39
N TRP A 202 3.34 5.69 6.02
CA TRP A 202 3.64 4.26 6.22
C TRP A 202 3.53 3.87 7.69
N ALA A 203 4.24 4.57 8.58
CA ALA A 203 4.21 4.25 10.01
C ALA A 203 2.79 4.34 10.60
N GLU A 204 2.03 5.36 10.24
CA GLU A 204 0.62 5.51 10.63
C GLU A 204 -0.23 4.33 10.15
N ARG A 205 -0.12 3.97 8.86
CA ARG A 205 -0.87 2.84 8.29
C ARG A 205 -0.50 1.52 8.96
N THR A 206 0.78 1.28 9.22
CA THR A 206 1.25 0.06 9.89
C THR A 206 0.72 0.00 11.33
N ILE A 207 0.80 1.10 12.09
CA ILE A 207 0.26 1.18 13.47
C ILE A 207 -1.26 0.97 13.48
N LEU A 208 -2.01 1.68 12.62
CA LEU A 208 -3.46 1.53 12.53
C LEU A 208 -3.85 0.11 12.13
N THR A 209 -3.10 -0.50 11.21
CA THR A 209 -3.34 -1.89 10.81
C THR A 209 -3.14 -2.83 12.00
N LEU A 210 -2.07 -2.69 12.78
CA LEU A 210 -1.86 -3.49 13.99
C LEU A 210 -3.03 -3.33 14.97
N ILE A 211 -3.44 -2.08 15.24
CA ILE A 211 -4.53 -1.77 16.18
C ILE A 211 -5.87 -2.37 15.74
N ILE A 212 -6.18 -2.37 14.45
CA ILE A 212 -7.47 -2.84 13.93
C ILE A 212 -7.45 -4.36 13.67
N ALA A 213 -6.37 -4.89 13.11
CA ALA A 213 -6.28 -6.31 12.75
C ALA A 213 -6.15 -7.22 13.97
N THR A 214 -5.48 -6.76 15.04
CA THR A 214 -5.20 -7.60 16.21
C THR A 214 -6.47 -8.04 16.95
N PRO A 215 -7.42 -7.14 17.31
CA PRO A 215 -8.68 -7.55 17.93
C PRO A 215 -9.50 -8.51 17.07
N ILE A 216 -9.50 -8.30 15.74
CA ILE A 216 -10.20 -9.18 14.79
C ILE A 216 -9.55 -10.57 14.75
N ALA A 217 -8.22 -10.63 14.78
CA ALA A 217 -7.48 -11.89 14.81
C ALA A 217 -7.81 -12.71 16.07
N TYR A 218 -7.79 -12.10 17.26
CA TYR A 218 -8.16 -12.79 18.50
C TYR A 218 -9.62 -13.23 18.58
N LEU A 219 -10.52 -12.54 17.87
CA LEU A 219 -11.93 -12.89 17.86
C LEU A 219 -12.22 -14.09 16.93
N LEU A 220 -11.41 -14.27 15.88
CA LEU A 220 -11.65 -15.25 14.81
C LEU A 220 -10.74 -16.48 14.86
N LEU A 221 -9.60 -16.42 15.58
CA LEU A 221 -8.55 -17.45 15.63
C LEU A 221 -8.21 -17.83 17.06
#